data_AF-A0A8X6MZW9-F1
#
_entry.id   AF-A0A8X6MZW9-F1
#
_cell.length_a   1.000
_cell.length_b   1.000
_cell.length_c   1.000
_cell.angle_alpha   90.00
_cell.angle_beta   90.00
_cell.angle_gamma   90.00
#
_symmetry.space_group_name_H-M   'P 1'
#
loop_
_entity.id
_entity.type
_entity.pdbx_description
1 polymer ?
#
loop_
_entity_poly.entity_id
_entity_poly.type
_entity_poly.pdbx_seq_one_letter_code
_entity_poly.pdbx_strand_id
1 'polypeptide(L)'
;MAPAKTAAKKNLKRAADSDGFQIPPKHLTVKAEISTKLKRRLSVLEKPKLDESAKNYVENINAPRKFKLPELELKQFKGNIKDWLQRWGQFKKIDEDLEIADDDKLQHLIQSATKNSPARHLDESFPPSGKNYVEVILCFKDRFGREDLLIEVYIRELLALVINNSNPQGQKYSLVKLYDTLEGQLRSLKSLDVAKDNFFAILLYSLIE
;
A
#
# COMPACT_ATOMS: atom_id res chain seq x y z
N MET A 1 20.74 -44.18 -41.62
CA MET A 1 22.05 -43.86 -41.02
C MET A 1 22.61 -42.63 -41.72
N ALA A 2 22.82 -41.53 -41.00
CA ALA A 2 23.54 -40.33 -41.45
C ALA A 2 25.05 -40.67 -41.66
N PRO A 3 25.88 -39.90 -42.41
CA PRO A 3 25.94 -38.43 -42.33
C PRO A 3 26.17 -37.65 -43.65
N ALA A 4 25.39 -36.58 -43.80
CA ALA A 4 25.60 -35.48 -44.74
C ALA A 4 26.41 -34.36 -44.08
N LYS A 5 27.74 -34.47 -44.12
CA LYS A 5 28.67 -33.34 -43.96
C LYS A 5 29.89 -33.72 -44.79
N THR A 6 30.21 -32.96 -45.85
CA THR A 6 31.59 -32.73 -46.38
C THR A 6 31.63 -32.15 -47.81
N ALA A 7 30.55 -32.14 -48.59
CA ALA A 7 30.65 -31.83 -50.04
C ALA A 7 30.06 -30.48 -50.51
N ALA A 8 30.16 -29.39 -49.73
CA ALA A 8 29.76 -28.04 -50.18
C ALA A 8 30.79 -26.94 -49.86
N LYS A 9 32.06 -27.34 -49.69
CA LYS A 9 33.23 -26.44 -49.61
C LYS A 9 34.14 -26.64 -50.81
N LYS A 10 33.59 -26.61 -52.02
CA LYS A 10 34.36 -26.40 -53.24
C LYS A 10 33.38 -26.17 -54.38
N ASN A 11 33.65 -25.13 -55.16
CA ASN A 11 33.09 -24.86 -56.48
C ASN A 11 31.77 -24.09 -56.55
N LEU A 12 31.90 -22.76 -56.33
CA LEU A 12 31.34 -21.66 -57.14
C LEU A 12 31.49 -20.40 -56.25
N LYS A 13 32.58 -19.59 -56.26
CA LYS A 13 33.46 -19.20 -57.36
C LYS A 13 32.72 -19.04 -58.69
N ARG A 14 31.58 -18.34 -58.62
CA ARG A 14 30.93 -17.70 -59.77
C ARG A 14 30.04 -16.56 -59.27
N ALA A 15 30.70 -15.65 -58.56
CA ALA A 15 30.23 -14.31 -58.31
C ALA A 15 31.36 -13.37 -58.73
N ALA A 16 31.71 -13.45 -60.00
CA ALA A 16 32.54 -12.49 -60.71
C ALA A 16 31.93 -12.47 -62.11
N ASP A 17 31.67 -11.26 -62.60
CA ASP A 17 31.15 -10.95 -63.93
C ASP A 17 29.62 -10.91 -64.06
N SER A 18 29.02 -9.89 -63.45
CA SER A 18 28.14 -8.96 -64.19
C SER A 18 27.77 -7.76 -63.30
N ASP A 19 28.35 -6.61 -63.64
CA ASP A 19 27.83 -5.25 -63.47
C ASP A 19 27.13 -4.84 -62.17
N GLY A 20 27.83 -3.96 -61.44
CA GLY A 20 27.28 -2.63 -61.20
C GLY A 20 26.50 -2.39 -59.92
N PHE A 21 27.19 -2.38 -58.76
CA PHE A 21 26.95 -1.32 -57.76
C PHE A 21 28.16 -1.16 -56.84
N GLN A 22 29.11 -0.32 -57.28
CA GLN A 22 30.23 0.14 -56.47
C GLN A 22 29.68 1.07 -55.37
N ILE A 23 29.56 0.61 -54.12
CA ILE A 23 29.28 1.52 -53.01
C ILE A 23 30.53 2.39 -52.83
N PRO A 24 30.46 3.72 -53.05
CA PRO A 24 31.64 4.57 -53.10
C PRO A 24 32.36 4.60 -51.73
N PRO A 25 33.71 4.71 -51.71
CA PRO A 25 34.53 4.64 -50.48
C PRO A 25 34.24 5.72 -49.44
N LYS A 26 33.40 6.71 -49.77
CA LYS A 26 32.96 7.77 -48.86
C LYS A 26 32.09 7.22 -47.71
N HIS A 27 31.29 6.17 -47.92
CA HIS A 27 30.39 5.64 -46.87
C HIS A 27 31.12 4.89 -45.75
N LEU A 28 32.29 4.30 -46.01
CA LEU A 28 33.09 3.61 -45.00
C LEU A 28 33.89 4.61 -44.15
N THR A 29 34.43 5.66 -44.77
CA THR A 29 35.12 6.76 -44.08
C THR A 29 34.19 7.58 -43.20
N VAL A 30 32.96 7.87 -43.68
CA VAL A 30 31.95 8.59 -42.90
C VAL A 30 31.48 7.77 -41.69
N LYS A 31 31.33 6.45 -41.81
CA LYS A 31 31.01 5.58 -40.66
C LYS A 31 32.12 5.56 -39.62
N ALA A 32 33.38 5.52 -40.06
CA ALA A 32 34.52 5.58 -39.14
C ALA A 32 34.59 6.94 -38.43
N GLU A 33 34.46 8.06 -39.15
CA GLU A 33 34.47 9.40 -38.56
C GLU A 33 33.29 9.66 -37.62
N ILE A 34 32.09 9.20 -37.96
CA ILE A 34 30.92 9.28 -37.08
C ILE A 34 31.17 8.43 -35.83
N SER A 35 31.72 7.22 -35.96
CA SER A 35 32.04 6.37 -34.80
C SER A 35 33.10 7.02 -33.90
N THR A 36 34.12 7.65 -34.46
CA THR A 36 35.14 8.36 -33.69
C THR A 36 34.56 9.63 -33.04
N LYS A 37 33.71 10.38 -33.75
CA LYS A 37 32.99 11.53 -33.16
C LYS A 37 32.02 11.09 -32.07
N LEU A 38 31.32 9.97 -32.23
CA LEU A 38 30.40 9.42 -31.23
C LEU A 38 31.18 8.94 -30.00
N LYS A 39 32.30 8.23 -30.18
CA LYS A 39 33.18 7.81 -29.08
C LYS A 39 33.76 9.01 -28.33
N ARG A 40 34.17 10.07 -29.04
CA ARG A 40 34.60 11.32 -28.40
C ARG A 40 33.47 12.07 -27.69
N ARG A 41 32.23 12.06 -28.23
CA ARG A 41 31.08 12.66 -27.53
C ARG A 41 30.63 11.82 -26.34
N LEU A 42 30.76 10.49 -26.41
CA LEU A 42 30.51 9.58 -25.29
C LEU A 42 31.56 9.74 -24.19
N SER A 43 32.82 10.00 -24.52
CA SER A 43 33.86 10.32 -23.52
C SER A 43 33.70 11.74 -22.93
N VAL A 44 33.09 12.68 -23.65
CA VAL A 44 32.75 14.03 -23.13
C VAL A 44 31.42 14.03 -22.36
N LEU A 45 30.54 13.04 -22.59
CA LEU A 45 29.34 12.77 -21.79
C LEU A 45 29.62 11.87 -20.59
N GLU A 46 30.88 11.68 -20.23
CA GLU A 46 31.24 11.23 -18.90
C GLU A 46 30.55 12.20 -17.93
N LYS A 47 29.57 11.67 -17.19
CA LYS A 47 28.70 12.41 -16.28
C LYS A 47 29.58 13.42 -15.54
N PRO A 48 29.18 14.72 -15.43
CA PRO A 48 29.96 15.66 -14.64
C PRO A 48 30.27 14.93 -13.34
N LYS A 49 31.56 14.87 -12.96
CA LYS A 49 31.95 14.32 -11.66
C LYS A 49 31.13 15.11 -10.66
N LEU A 50 30.00 14.56 -10.25
CA LEU A 50 29.26 15.09 -9.13
C LEU A 50 30.26 14.90 -8.01
N ASP A 51 30.83 16.03 -7.63
CA ASP A 51 31.51 16.22 -6.37
C ASP A 51 30.77 15.39 -5.31
N GLU A 52 31.55 14.67 -4.52
CA GLU A 52 31.08 13.78 -3.45
C GLU A 52 30.17 14.52 -2.45
N SER A 53 30.35 15.84 -2.33
CA SER A 53 29.47 16.80 -1.64
C SER A 53 28.14 17.00 -2.38
N ALA A 54 28.12 17.14 -3.71
CA ALA A 54 26.90 17.22 -4.50
C ALA A 54 26.10 15.90 -4.50
N LYS A 55 26.78 14.75 -4.48
CA LYS A 55 26.12 13.44 -4.28
C LYS A 55 25.51 13.34 -2.88
N ASN A 56 26.27 13.70 -1.84
CA ASN A 56 25.77 13.75 -0.46
C ASN A 56 24.59 14.73 -0.29
N TYR A 57 24.59 15.84 -1.02
CA TYR A 57 23.52 16.82 -0.98
C TYR A 57 22.24 16.29 -1.63
N VAL A 58 22.36 15.64 -2.80
CA VAL A 58 21.21 15.02 -3.50
C VAL A 58 20.69 13.78 -2.75
N GLU A 59 21.56 12.99 -2.12
CA GLU A 59 21.15 11.92 -1.20
C GLU A 59 20.50 12.47 0.08
N ASN A 60 20.98 13.58 0.65
CA ASN A 60 20.34 14.20 1.83
C ASN A 60 18.97 14.84 1.52
N ILE A 61 18.79 15.40 0.32
CA ILE A 61 17.48 15.98 -0.07
C ILE A 61 16.45 14.88 -0.32
N ASN A 62 16.88 13.74 -0.88
CA ASN A 62 16.03 12.57 -1.16
C ASN A 62 15.97 11.55 -0.02
N ALA A 63 16.78 11.73 1.03
CA ALA A 63 16.65 10.94 2.24
C ALA A 63 15.27 11.23 2.84
N PRO A 64 14.44 10.21 3.12
CA PRO A 64 13.17 10.41 3.79
C PRO A 64 13.49 11.09 5.12
N ARG A 65 13.12 12.37 5.25
CA ARG A 65 13.32 13.11 6.50
C ARG A 65 12.54 12.37 7.57
N LYS A 66 13.24 11.60 8.40
CA LYS A 66 12.69 10.95 9.58
C LYS A 66 12.42 12.06 10.60
N PHE A 67 11.26 12.69 10.49
CA PHE A 67 10.74 13.55 11.55
C PHE A 67 10.69 12.71 12.82
N LYS A 68 11.44 13.11 13.85
CA LYS A 68 11.32 12.51 15.19
C LYS A 68 10.01 13.02 15.79
N LEU A 69 8.92 12.34 15.42
CA LEU A 69 7.62 12.50 16.06
C LEU A 69 7.73 11.95 17.49
N PRO A 70 6.93 12.46 18.44
CA PRO A 70 6.73 11.79 19.72
C PRO A 70 6.38 10.31 19.46
N GLU A 71 6.91 9.42 20.30
CA GLU A 71 6.65 7.99 20.18
C GLU A 71 5.13 7.77 20.22
N LEU A 72 4.59 7.22 19.14
CA LEU A 72 3.14 7.06 19.01
C LEU A 72 2.73 5.86 19.87
N GLU A 73 2.21 6.11 21.06
CA GLU A 73 1.60 5.05 21.86
C GLU A 73 0.41 4.46 21.08
N LEU A 74 0.50 3.18 20.73
CA LEU A 74 -0.61 2.47 20.11
C LEU A 74 -1.78 2.47 21.10
N LYS A 75 -2.88 3.11 20.70
CA LYS A 75 -4.09 3.14 21.54
C LYS A 75 -4.55 1.71 21.75
N GLN A 76 -4.80 1.35 23.00
CA GLN A 76 -5.21 -0.01 23.29
C GLN A 76 -6.59 -0.32 22.72
N PHE A 77 -6.69 -1.47 22.07
CA PHE A 77 -7.92 -1.97 21.48
C PHE A 77 -8.58 -3.02 22.36
N LYS A 78 -9.83 -2.78 22.73
CA LYS A 78 -10.64 -3.70 23.54
C LYS A 78 -11.41 -4.73 22.71
N GLY A 79 -11.42 -4.63 21.39
CA GLY A 79 -12.29 -5.49 20.56
C GLY A 79 -13.70 -4.96 20.37
N ASN A 80 -13.93 -3.64 20.50
CA ASN A 80 -15.19 -3.02 20.10
C ASN A 80 -15.15 -2.72 18.60
N ILE A 81 -16.16 -3.20 17.86
CA ILE A 81 -16.28 -3.00 16.41
C ILE A 81 -16.25 -1.50 16.06
N LYS A 82 -16.87 -0.63 16.86
CA LYS A 82 -16.89 0.83 16.63
C LYS A 82 -15.49 1.47 16.56
N ASP A 83 -14.57 0.91 17.33
CA ASP A 83 -13.19 1.39 17.43
C ASP A 83 -12.28 0.76 16.36
N TRP A 84 -12.81 -0.14 15.53
CA TRP A 84 -12.02 -0.86 14.52
C TRP A 84 -11.39 0.08 13.50
N LEU A 85 -12.13 1.05 12.94
CA LEU A 85 -11.57 1.99 11.95
C LEU A 85 -10.39 2.78 12.53
N GLN A 86 -10.51 3.24 13.77
CA GLN A 86 -9.42 3.92 14.47
C GLN A 86 -8.23 2.96 14.68
N ARG A 87 -8.51 1.74 15.15
CA ARG A 87 -7.50 0.71 15.40
C ARG A 87 -6.74 0.34 14.14
N TRP A 88 -7.45 -0.01 13.08
CA TRP A 88 -6.87 -0.38 11.79
C TRP A 88 -6.09 0.78 11.18
N GLY A 89 -6.59 2.02 11.26
CA GLY A 89 -5.88 3.20 10.79
C GLY A 89 -4.51 3.41 11.47
N GLN A 90 -4.37 3.03 12.74
CA GLN A 90 -3.09 3.08 13.46
C GLN A 90 -2.18 1.91 13.12
N PHE A 91 -2.74 0.71 12.97
CA PHE A 91 -1.97 -0.51 12.78
C PHE A 91 -1.59 -0.78 11.31
N LYS A 92 -2.33 -0.23 10.35
CA LYS A 92 -2.14 -0.43 8.91
C LYS A 92 -0.70 -0.16 8.45
N LYS A 93 -0.05 0.87 9.00
CA LYS A 93 1.35 1.17 8.67
C LYS A 93 2.32 0.08 9.10
N ILE A 94 2.05 -0.58 10.22
CA ILE A 94 2.88 -1.68 10.75
C ILE A 94 2.62 -2.95 9.92
N ASP A 95 1.36 -3.19 9.54
CA ASP A 95 0.97 -4.30 8.66
C ASP A 95 1.65 -4.22 7.28
N GLU A 96 1.63 -3.02 6.67
CA GLU A 96 2.19 -2.74 5.34
C GLU A 96 3.73 -2.61 5.31
N ASP A 97 4.39 -2.46 6.46
CA ASP A 97 5.84 -2.32 6.54
C ASP A 97 6.54 -3.67 6.29
N LEU A 98 7.35 -3.74 5.23
CA LEU A 98 8.09 -4.95 4.87
C LEU A 98 9.41 -5.11 5.64
N GLU A 99 9.88 -4.06 6.33
CA GLU A 99 11.10 -4.10 7.13
C GLU A 99 10.88 -4.74 8.52
N ILE A 100 9.63 -4.79 8.98
CA ILE A 100 9.25 -5.39 10.26
C ILE A 100 8.96 -6.88 10.06
N ALA A 101 9.57 -7.75 10.88
CA ALA A 101 9.31 -9.18 10.83
C ALA A 101 7.89 -9.51 11.33
N ASP A 102 7.26 -10.54 10.77
CA ASP A 102 5.89 -10.94 11.15
C ASP A 102 5.77 -11.31 12.64
N ASP A 103 6.82 -11.87 13.24
CA ASP A 103 6.88 -12.13 14.69
C ASP A 103 6.74 -10.82 15.50
N ASP A 104 7.47 -9.77 15.09
CA ASP A 104 7.42 -8.46 15.73
C ASP A 104 6.06 -7.78 15.50
N LYS A 105 5.50 -7.90 14.30
CA LYS A 105 4.14 -7.39 13.99
C LYS A 105 3.08 -8.04 14.88
N LEU A 106 3.15 -9.37 15.05
CA LEU A 106 2.25 -10.10 15.92
C LEU A 106 2.42 -9.67 17.38
N GLN A 107 3.66 -9.48 17.83
CA GLN A 107 3.94 -8.99 19.18
C GLN A 107 3.37 -7.57 19.39
N HIS A 108 3.52 -6.67 18.41
CA HIS A 108 2.93 -5.35 18.45
C HIS A 108 1.40 -5.41 18.49
N LEU A 109 0.78 -6.30 17.72
CA LEU A 109 -0.68 -6.51 17.72
C LEU A 109 -1.16 -6.92 19.12
N ILE A 110 -0.55 -7.95 19.69
CA ILE A 110 -0.80 -8.46 21.05
C ILE A 110 -0.66 -7.35 22.10
N GLN A 111 0.46 -6.60 22.07
CA GLN A 111 0.75 -5.54 23.04
C GLN A 111 -0.25 -4.39 22.99
N SER A 112 -0.82 -4.14 21.82
CA SER A 112 -1.77 -3.05 21.61
C SER A 112 -3.23 -3.49 21.75
N ALA A 113 -3.49 -4.74 22.15
CA ALA A 113 -4.77 -5.20 22.67
C ALA A 113 -4.85 -5.04 24.20
N THR A 114 -6.00 -4.61 24.72
CA THR A 114 -6.22 -4.50 26.17
C THR A 114 -6.28 -5.89 26.81
N LYS A 115 -5.61 -6.09 27.95
CA LYS A 115 -5.70 -7.36 28.71
C LYS A 115 -7.15 -7.72 29.04
N ASN A 116 -7.49 -9.01 29.00
CA ASN A 116 -8.83 -9.54 29.26
C ASN A 116 -9.93 -8.95 28.36
N SER A 117 -9.58 -8.62 27.11
CA SER A 117 -10.52 -8.08 26.13
C SER A 117 -10.78 -9.06 24.99
N PRO A 118 -11.93 -8.99 24.29
CA PRO A 118 -12.21 -9.81 23.12
C PRO A 118 -11.09 -9.82 22.06
N ALA A 119 -10.43 -8.68 21.84
CA ALA A 119 -9.28 -8.60 20.94
C ALA A 119 -8.10 -9.44 21.45
N ARG A 120 -7.77 -9.30 22.73
CA ARG A 120 -6.68 -10.03 23.37
C ARG A 120 -6.91 -11.54 23.38
N HIS A 121 -8.14 -11.98 23.62
CA HIS A 121 -8.50 -13.40 23.55
C HIS A 121 -8.33 -13.97 22.14
N LEU A 122 -8.56 -13.15 21.10
CA LEU A 122 -8.32 -13.58 19.72
C LEU A 122 -6.81 -13.69 19.46
N ASP A 123 -6.04 -12.68 19.83
CA ASP A 123 -4.57 -12.70 19.70
C ASP A 123 -3.93 -13.91 20.41
N GLU A 124 -4.33 -14.18 21.65
CA GLU A 124 -3.79 -15.26 22.48
C GLU A 124 -4.28 -16.66 22.08
N SER A 125 -5.29 -16.74 21.20
CA SER A 125 -5.76 -18.04 20.68
C SER A 125 -4.79 -18.67 19.69
N PHE A 126 -3.87 -17.87 19.13
CA PHE A 126 -2.85 -18.34 18.20
C PHE A 126 -1.50 -18.50 18.91
N PRO A 127 -0.68 -19.49 18.54
CA PRO A 127 0.70 -19.55 18.98
C PRO A 127 1.46 -18.28 18.54
N PRO A 128 2.30 -17.68 19.42
CA PRO A 128 3.05 -16.47 19.12
C PRO A 128 4.21 -16.77 18.16
N SER A 129 3.88 -16.92 16.88
CA SER A 129 4.82 -17.16 15.79
C SER A 129 4.40 -16.34 14.58
N GLY A 130 5.37 -15.70 13.92
CA GLY A 130 5.15 -14.87 12.74
C GLY A 130 4.46 -15.61 11.59
N LYS A 131 4.61 -16.94 11.51
CA LYS A 131 3.88 -17.78 10.54
C LYS A 131 2.35 -17.64 10.65
N ASN A 132 1.84 -17.34 11.84
CA ASN A 132 0.42 -17.21 12.11
C ASN A 132 -0.08 -15.77 11.96
N TYR A 133 0.82 -14.79 11.77
CA TYR A 133 0.46 -13.38 11.72
C TYR A 133 -0.65 -13.09 10.70
N VAL A 134 -0.49 -13.64 9.49
CA VAL A 134 -1.47 -13.46 8.39
C VAL A 134 -2.86 -13.98 8.81
N GLU A 135 -2.92 -15.18 9.38
CA GLU A 135 -4.18 -15.78 9.85
C GLU A 135 -4.82 -14.96 10.98
N VAL A 136 -4.01 -14.46 11.93
CA VAL A 136 -4.49 -13.60 13.01
C VAL A 136 -5.15 -12.34 12.43
N ILE A 137 -4.49 -11.66 11.49
CA ILE A 137 -5.03 -10.44 10.85
C ILE A 137 -6.30 -10.72 10.07
N LEU A 138 -6.37 -11.86 9.38
CA LEU A 138 -7.59 -12.28 8.69
C LEU A 138 -8.75 -12.48 9.69
N CYS A 139 -8.51 -13.17 10.81
CA CYS A 139 -9.52 -13.33 11.86
C CYS A 139 -9.93 -12.00 12.50
N PHE A 140 -9.01 -11.04 12.65
CA PHE A 140 -9.35 -9.70 13.13
C PHE A 140 -10.27 -8.97 12.15
N LYS A 141 -9.96 -9.01 10.85
CA LYS A 141 -10.78 -8.38 9.81
C LYS A 141 -12.15 -9.04 9.70
N ASP A 142 -12.22 -10.36 9.78
CA ASP A 142 -13.49 -11.10 9.74
C ASP A 142 -14.35 -10.83 10.99
N ARG A 143 -13.74 -10.69 12.16
CA ARG A 143 -14.49 -10.49 13.41
C ARG A 143 -14.88 -9.04 13.67
N PHE A 144 -13.97 -8.10 13.38
CA PHE A 144 -14.14 -6.69 13.76
C PHE A 144 -14.19 -5.73 12.56
N GLY A 145 -13.65 -6.14 11.41
CA GLY A 145 -13.53 -5.33 10.20
C GLY A 145 -14.61 -5.55 9.15
N ARG A 146 -15.65 -6.31 9.49
CA ARG A 146 -16.87 -6.51 8.70
C ARG A 146 -17.55 -5.18 8.41
N GLU A 147 -17.48 -4.75 7.15
CA GLU A 147 -18.05 -3.47 6.72
C GLU A 147 -19.57 -3.41 6.93
N ASP A 148 -20.28 -4.51 6.66
CA ASP A 148 -21.71 -4.68 6.94
C ASP A 148 -22.07 -4.36 8.40
N LEU A 149 -21.36 -4.98 9.34
CA LEU A 149 -21.58 -4.77 10.77
C LEU A 149 -21.16 -3.36 11.21
N LEU A 150 -20.05 -2.84 10.67
CA LEU A 150 -19.59 -1.49 10.98
C LEU A 150 -20.62 -0.44 10.58
N ILE A 151 -21.17 -0.56 9.37
CA ILE A 151 -22.20 0.35 8.87
C ILE A 151 -23.43 0.30 9.77
N GLU A 152 -23.92 -0.90 10.09
CA GLU A 152 -25.07 -1.11 10.96
C GLU A 152 -24.86 -0.46 12.33
N VAL A 153 -23.70 -0.70 12.95
CA VAL A 153 -23.37 -0.17 14.26
C VAL A 153 -23.29 1.36 14.26
N TYR A 154 -22.66 1.97 13.25
CA TYR A 154 -22.58 3.44 13.14
C TYR A 154 -23.97 4.06 12.87
N ILE A 155 -24.82 3.39 12.09
CA ILE A 155 -26.21 3.83 11.87
C ILE A 155 -27.02 3.74 13.17
N ARG A 156 -26.91 2.66 13.93
CA ARG A 156 -27.59 2.52 15.23
C ARG A 156 -27.17 3.60 16.22
N GLU A 157 -25.88 3.95 16.26
CA GLU A 157 -25.41 5.08 17.07
C GLU A 157 -25.99 6.41 16.62
N LEU A 158 -26.01 6.65 15.32
CA LEU A 158 -26.59 7.87 14.75
C LEU A 158 -28.08 7.99 15.12
N LEU A 159 -28.85 6.91 14.98
CA LEU A 159 -30.26 6.85 15.37
C LEU A 159 -30.45 7.05 16.87
N ALA A 160 -29.64 6.39 17.70
CA ALA A 160 -29.69 6.53 19.15
C ALA A 160 -29.42 7.98 19.58
N LEU A 161 -28.48 8.68 18.93
CA LEU A 161 -28.22 10.10 19.18
C LEU A 161 -29.44 10.97 18.86
N VAL A 162 -30.10 10.74 17.71
CA VAL A 162 -31.29 11.49 17.31
C VAL A 162 -32.45 11.26 18.27
N ILE A 163 -32.72 10.00 18.64
CA ILE A 163 -33.81 9.61 19.54
C ILE A 163 -33.58 10.19 20.95
N ASN A 164 -32.36 10.05 21.49
CA ASN A 164 -32.04 10.54 22.84
C ASN A 164 -32.13 12.05 22.96
N ASN A 165 -31.75 12.80 21.91
CA ASN A 165 -31.89 14.26 21.91
C ASN A 165 -33.33 14.74 21.68
N SER A 166 -34.16 13.94 21.00
CA SER A 166 -35.58 14.23 20.77
C SER A 166 -36.45 13.90 21.99
N ASN A 167 -35.99 12.99 22.86
CA ASN A 167 -36.70 12.62 24.08
C ASN A 167 -36.63 13.73 25.14
N PRO A 168 -37.77 14.29 25.60
CA PRO A 168 -37.79 15.32 26.64
C PRO A 168 -37.18 14.87 27.97
N GLN A 169 -37.19 13.57 28.27
CA GLN A 169 -36.64 12.97 29.49
C GLN A 169 -35.24 12.36 29.28
N GLY A 170 -34.70 12.39 28.06
CA GLY A 170 -33.40 11.82 27.73
C GLY A 170 -32.22 12.71 28.13
N GLN A 171 -31.01 12.14 28.15
CA GLN A 171 -29.79 12.94 28.26
C GLN A 171 -29.66 13.85 27.04
N LYS A 172 -29.77 15.17 27.27
CA LYS A 172 -29.53 16.17 26.22
C LYS A 172 -28.05 16.42 26.06
N TYR A 173 -27.58 16.32 24.82
CA TYR A 173 -26.22 16.72 24.48
C TYR A 173 -26.17 18.25 24.37
N SER A 174 -25.02 18.86 24.68
CA SER A 174 -24.78 20.24 24.26
C SER A 174 -24.75 20.30 22.73
N LEU A 175 -25.18 21.43 22.14
CA LEU A 175 -25.27 21.57 20.68
C LEU A 175 -23.95 21.25 19.97
N VAL A 176 -22.83 21.72 20.53
CA VAL A 176 -21.48 21.47 20.00
C VAL A 176 -21.16 19.98 20.03
N LYS A 177 -21.38 19.31 21.17
CA LYS A 177 -21.08 17.89 21.32
C LYS A 177 -21.96 17.03 20.42
N LEU A 178 -23.23 17.41 20.23
CA LEU A 178 -24.14 16.73 19.32
C LEU A 178 -23.64 16.82 17.88
N TYR A 179 -23.30 18.04 17.43
CA TYR A 179 -22.79 18.28 16.08
C TYR A 179 -21.51 17.49 15.80
N ASP A 180 -20.51 17.59 16.69
CA ASP A 180 -19.23 16.90 16.52
C ASP A 180 -19.39 15.38 16.49
N THR A 181 -20.29 14.85 17.33
CA THR A 181 -20.56 13.40 17.35
C THR A 181 -21.27 12.97 16.07
N LEU A 182 -22.27 13.72 15.61
CA LEU A 182 -23.03 13.42 14.40
C LEU A 182 -22.16 13.46 13.15
N GLU A 183 -21.36 14.52 13.00
CA GLU A 183 -20.36 14.64 11.92
C GLU A 183 -19.31 13.53 11.98
N GLY A 184 -18.89 13.14 13.19
CA GLY A 184 -17.98 12.01 13.39
C GLY A 184 -18.54 10.70 12.83
N GLN A 185 -19.79 10.38 13.16
CA GLN A 185 -20.48 9.18 12.67
C GLN A 185 -20.65 9.21 11.14
N LEU A 186 -21.06 10.35 10.58
CA LEU A 186 -21.17 10.52 9.12
C LEU A 186 -19.83 10.36 8.40
N ARG A 187 -18.73 10.85 8.99
CA ARG A 187 -17.39 10.70 8.41
C ARG A 187 -16.89 9.26 8.44
N SER A 188 -17.20 8.50 9.49
CA SER A 188 -16.93 7.07 9.55
C SER A 188 -17.70 6.31 8.46
N LEU A 189 -19.01 6.56 8.33
CA LEU A 189 -19.85 5.98 7.28
C LEU A 189 -19.35 6.32 5.87
N LYS A 190 -18.95 7.58 5.65
CA LYS A 190 -18.33 7.99 4.37
C LYS A 190 -17.02 7.27 4.09
N SER A 191 -16.24 6.94 5.12
CA SER A 191 -14.97 6.23 4.97
C SER A 191 -15.15 4.75 4.61
N LEU A 192 -16.34 4.20 4.86
CA LEU A 192 -16.76 2.84 4.49
C LEU A 192 -17.42 2.79 3.10
N ASP A 193 -17.36 3.88 2.33
CA ASP A 193 -17.96 4.01 0.99
C ASP A 193 -19.42 3.58 0.89
N VAL A 194 -20.23 3.91 1.92
CA VAL A 194 -21.66 3.58 1.90
C VAL A 194 -22.34 4.30 0.74
N ALA A 195 -22.68 3.54 -0.30
CA ALA A 195 -23.51 4.02 -1.39
C ALA A 195 -24.83 4.55 -0.81
N LYS A 196 -25.18 5.79 -1.15
CA LYS A 196 -26.39 6.48 -0.66
C LYS A 196 -27.66 5.64 -0.88
N ASP A 197 -27.64 4.80 -1.91
CA ASP A 197 -28.75 3.98 -2.36
C ASP A 197 -29.06 2.82 -1.40
N ASN A 198 -28.06 2.33 -0.66
CA ASN A 198 -28.22 1.25 0.32
C ASN A 198 -28.51 1.78 1.74
N PHE A 199 -28.35 3.08 1.97
CA PHE A 199 -28.50 3.69 3.29
C PHE A 199 -29.91 3.48 3.88
N PHE A 200 -30.95 3.65 3.05
CA PHE A 200 -32.33 3.47 3.49
C PHE A 200 -32.67 2.01 3.85
N ALA A 201 -32.15 1.05 3.08
CA ALA A 201 -32.35 -0.37 3.35
C ALA A 201 -31.67 -0.80 4.66
N ILE A 202 -30.46 -0.32 4.90
CA ILE A 202 -29.71 -0.60 6.13
C ILE A 202 -30.37 0.09 7.33
N LEU A 203 -30.82 1.35 7.18
CA LEU A 203 -31.57 2.06 8.21
C LEU A 203 -32.85 1.31 8.64
N LEU A 204 -33.63 0.83 7.67
CA LEU A 204 -34.84 0.05 7.93
C LEU A 204 -34.51 -1.25 8.68
N TYR A 205 -33.46 -1.95 8.25
CA TYR A 205 -33.01 -3.17 8.91
C TYR A 205 -32.58 -2.93 10.37
N SER A 206 -31.75 -1.90 10.62
CA SER A 206 -31.27 -1.55 11.96
C SER A 206 -32.35 -1.05 12.94
N LEU A 207 -33.55 -0.72 12.46
CA LEU A 207 -34.68 -0.30 13.29
C LEU A 207 -35.62 -1.46 13.69
N ILE A 208 -35.58 -2.57 12.93
CA ILE A 208 -36.48 -3.72 13.12
C ILE A 208 -35.86 -4.77 14.05
N GLU A 209 -34.55 -4.91 14.02
CA GLU A 209 -33.76 -5.84 14.83
C GLU A 209 -33.21 -5.17 16.10
#